data_AF-A0A2G9XHI0-F1
#
_entry.id   AF-A0A2G9XHI0-F1
#
_cell.length_a   1.000
_cell.length_b   1.000
_cell.length_c   1.000
_cell.angle_alpha   90.00
_cell.angle_beta   90.00
_cell.angle_gamma   90.00
#
_symmetry.space_group_name_H-M   'P 1'
#
loop_
_entity.id
_entity.type
_entity.pdbx_description
1 polymer ?
#
loop_
_entity_poly.entity_id
_entity_poly.type
_entity_poly.pdbx_seq_one_letter_code
_entity_poly.pdbx_strand_id
1 'polypeptide(L)'
;MVSNVGYTGTASPLMMLVAALEDAKPGDNIVVASFGNGSDALLFKVTDEIEKVKGKRRGIKKHLAMRRELKNYEKFISFRNVLPVEKGIRGEIMGATAISELWRSRRQILALCGSRCKACGTPQFPSQKICVNPDCKTMDQMEDYPFSDKRGTLFTYTADLLAFSLNPPAIYGFVDFNGGGRYWFDITDADQEAVKVDMPVEMSFRKKYVDEEKGVHGYFWKAVPVLE
;
A
#
# COMPACT_ATOMS: atom_id res chain seq x y z
N MET A 1 0.39 -19.66 -11.39
CA MET A 1 0.37 -18.87 -10.14
C MET A 1 1.50 -19.32 -9.21
N VAL A 2 1.49 -20.57 -8.73
CA VAL A 2 2.57 -21.13 -7.88
C VAL A 2 3.97 -21.03 -8.54
N SER A 3 4.10 -21.32 -9.84
CA SER A 3 5.38 -21.25 -10.56
C SER A 3 5.99 -19.85 -10.67
N ASN A 4 5.15 -18.79 -10.63
CA ASN A 4 5.61 -17.41 -10.82
C ASN A 4 5.63 -16.61 -9.52
N VAL A 5 4.77 -16.94 -8.55
CA VAL A 5 4.59 -16.19 -7.29
C VAL A 5 5.12 -16.97 -6.07
N GLY A 6 5.24 -18.30 -6.19
CA GLY A 6 5.56 -19.18 -5.07
C GLY A 6 4.35 -19.41 -4.14
N TYR A 7 4.65 -19.92 -2.94
CA TYR A 7 3.65 -20.18 -1.90
C TYR A 7 3.49 -18.97 -0.98
N THR A 8 2.34 -18.29 -1.04
CA THR A 8 2.05 -17.09 -0.25
C THR A 8 1.33 -17.40 1.07
N GLY A 9 1.30 -18.67 1.49
CA GLY A 9 0.65 -19.11 2.72
C GLY A 9 -0.86 -18.83 2.70
N THR A 10 -1.35 -18.20 3.76
CA THR A 10 -2.78 -17.90 3.97
C THR A 10 -3.40 -17.08 2.84
N ALA A 11 -2.63 -16.25 2.13
CA ALA A 11 -3.14 -15.44 1.02
C ALA A 11 -3.36 -16.25 -0.27
N SER A 12 -2.77 -17.46 -0.39
CA SER A 12 -2.73 -18.22 -1.63
C SER A 12 -4.11 -18.49 -2.24
N PRO A 13 -5.12 -19.01 -1.49
CA PRO A 13 -6.44 -19.30 -2.07
C PRO A 13 -7.16 -18.05 -2.60
N LEU A 14 -7.04 -16.92 -1.89
CA LEU A 14 -7.65 -15.65 -2.30
C LEU A 14 -6.94 -15.06 -3.53
N MET A 15 -5.61 -15.18 -3.61
CA MET A 15 -4.87 -14.78 -4.81
C MET A 15 -5.25 -15.65 -6.02
N MET A 16 -5.47 -16.96 -5.83
CA MET A 16 -5.97 -17.85 -6.88
C MET A 16 -7.37 -17.47 -7.34
N LEU A 17 -8.27 -17.14 -6.40
CA LEU A 17 -9.60 -16.65 -6.72
C LEU A 17 -9.55 -15.39 -7.59
N VAL A 18 -8.73 -14.40 -7.22
CA VAL A 18 -8.56 -13.18 -8.03
C VAL A 18 -8.01 -13.53 -9.41
N ALA A 19 -7.00 -14.39 -9.51
CA ALA A 19 -6.47 -14.83 -10.81
C ALA A 19 -7.51 -15.53 -11.68
N ALA A 20 -8.37 -16.36 -11.09
CA ALA A 20 -9.46 -17.03 -11.81
C ALA A 20 -10.53 -16.04 -12.29
N LEU A 21 -10.90 -15.07 -11.44
CA LEU A 21 -11.86 -14.03 -11.78
C LEU A 21 -11.38 -13.10 -12.91
N GLU A 22 -10.06 -12.94 -13.09
CA GLU A 22 -9.51 -12.16 -14.22
C GLU A 22 -9.86 -12.77 -15.59
N ASP A 23 -10.05 -14.09 -15.67
CA ASP A 23 -10.32 -14.80 -16.92
C ASP A 23 -11.76 -15.35 -17.02
N ALA A 24 -12.49 -15.40 -15.90
CA ALA A 24 -13.84 -15.92 -15.83
C ALA A 24 -14.88 -15.13 -16.66
N LYS A 25 -15.95 -15.82 -17.03
CA LYS A 25 -17.13 -15.30 -17.73
C LYS A 25 -18.38 -15.44 -16.85
N PRO A 26 -19.43 -14.63 -17.10
CA PRO A 26 -20.69 -14.82 -16.41
C PRO A 26 -21.24 -16.24 -16.59
N GLY A 27 -21.71 -16.84 -15.50
CA GLY A 27 -22.20 -18.22 -15.46
C GLY A 27 -21.16 -19.27 -15.08
N ASP A 28 -19.86 -18.94 -15.11
CA ASP A 28 -18.81 -19.86 -14.67
C ASP A 28 -18.93 -20.18 -13.18
N ASN A 29 -18.61 -21.42 -12.82
CA ASN A 29 -18.52 -21.86 -11.42
C ASN A 29 -17.05 -21.93 -11.01
N ILE A 30 -16.69 -21.25 -9.92
CA ILE A 30 -15.33 -21.23 -9.37
C ILE A 30 -15.36 -21.91 -8.01
N VAL A 31 -14.55 -22.97 -7.87
CA VAL A 31 -14.27 -23.60 -6.57
C VAL A 31 -12.97 -23.01 -6.02
N VAL A 32 -13.04 -22.47 -4.81
CA VAL A 32 -11.86 -22.05 -4.05
C VAL A 32 -11.64 -23.08 -2.96
N ALA A 33 -10.58 -23.86 -3.09
CA ALA A 33 -10.16 -24.82 -2.08
C ALA A 33 -8.91 -24.31 -1.36
N SER A 34 -8.96 -24.26 -0.03
CA SER A 34 -7.81 -24.01 0.82
C SER A 34 -7.31 -25.33 1.42
N PHE A 35 -6.01 -25.43 1.64
CA PHE A 35 -5.38 -26.57 2.29
C PHE A 35 -4.27 -26.07 3.22
N GLY A 36 -4.28 -26.53 4.47
CA GLY A 36 -3.35 -26.11 5.54
C GLY A 36 -3.63 -26.87 6.85
N ASN A 37 -3.79 -26.17 7.97
CA ASN A 37 -4.27 -26.75 9.24
C ASN A 37 -5.79 -26.98 9.21
N GLY A 38 -6.26 -27.71 8.20
CA GLY A 38 -7.66 -27.84 7.80
C GLY A 38 -7.86 -27.63 6.30
N SER A 39 -9.08 -27.81 5.82
CA SER A 39 -9.46 -27.50 4.43
C SER A 39 -10.86 -26.91 4.36
N ASP A 40 -10.97 -25.77 3.68
CA ASP A 40 -12.25 -25.16 3.35
C ASP A 40 -12.44 -25.21 1.84
N ALA A 41 -13.68 -25.41 1.40
CA ALA A 41 -14.07 -25.30 0.00
C ALA A 41 -15.26 -24.37 -0.14
N LEU A 42 -15.10 -23.34 -0.97
CA LEU A 42 -16.14 -22.36 -1.28
C LEU A 42 -16.48 -22.49 -2.77
N LEU A 43 -17.78 -22.54 -3.10
CA LEU A 43 -18.28 -22.54 -4.47
C LEU A 43 -18.90 -21.18 -4.78
N PHE A 44 -18.41 -20.52 -5.82
CA PHE A 44 -18.93 -19.26 -6.32
C PHE A 44 -19.48 -19.44 -7.73
N LYS A 45 -20.57 -18.73 -8.02
CA LYS A 45 -21.07 -18.55 -9.38
C LYS A 45 -20.77 -17.12 -9.83
N VAL A 46 -20.08 -17.00 -10.96
CA VAL A 46 -19.73 -15.70 -11.53
C VAL A 46 -20.97 -15.05 -12.14
N THR A 47 -21.22 -13.80 -11.78
CA THR A 47 -22.36 -13.01 -12.27
C THR A 47 -21.92 -12.04 -13.37
N ASP A 48 -22.88 -11.43 -14.06
CA ASP A 48 -22.64 -10.42 -15.10
C ASP A 48 -21.88 -9.18 -14.57
N GLU A 49 -21.91 -8.95 -13.25
CA GLU A 49 -21.18 -7.86 -12.59
C GLU A 49 -19.65 -7.96 -12.77
N ILE A 50 -19.13 -9.15 -13.13
CA ILE A 50 -17.70 -9.32 -13.40
C ILE A 50 -17.22 -8.41 -14.53
N GLU A 51 -18.05 -8.18 -15.55
CA GLU A 51 -17.73 -7.33 -16.71
C GLU A 51 -17.56 -5.85 -16.30
N LYS A 52 -18.18 -5.42 -15.19
CA LYS A 52 -17.98 -4.06 -14.68
C LYS A 52 -16.61 -3.87 -14.04
N VAL A 53 -15.98 -4.94 -13.56
CA VAL A 53 -14.72 -4.92 -12.78
C VAL A 53 -13.52 -5.39 -13.62
N LYS A 54 -13.75 -6.32 -14.55
CA LYS A 54 -12.72 -6.93 -15.40
C LYS A 54 -11.91 -5.86 -16.13
N GLY A 55 -10.58 -5.98 -16.05
CA GLY A 55 -9.64 -5.03 -16.66
C GLY A 55 -9.52 -3.66 -15.96
N LYS A 56 -10.47 -3.25 -15.11
CA LYS A 56 -10.44 -1.94 -14.42
C LYS A 56 -9.60 -1.93 -13.14
N ARG A 57 -9.57 -3.04 -12.41
CA ARG A 57 -8.77 -3.17 -11.18
C ARG A 57 -7.36 -3.71 -11.47
N ARG A 58 -6.46 -3.58 -10.47
CA ARG A 58 -5.18 -4.30 -10.44
C ARG A 58 -5.43 -5.71 -9.91
N GLY A 59 -5.47 -6.69 -10.81
CA GLY A 59 -5.48 -8.11 -10.46
C GLY A 59 -4.07 -8.70 -10.46
N ILE A 60 -3.98 -10.03 -10.42
CA ILE A 60 -2.70 -10.74 -10.29
C ILE A 60 -1.80 -10.49 -11.50
N LYS A 61 -2.36 -10.51 -12.72
CA LYS A 61 -1.57 -10.28 -13.94
C LYS A 61 -0.88 -8.92 -13.94
N LYS A 62 -1.60 -7.85 -13.56
CA LYS A 62 -1.04 -6.49 -13.48
C LYS A 62 0.01 -6.37 -12.38
N HIS A 63 -0.22 -6.93 -11.20
CA HIS A 63 0.79 -6.93 -10.14
C HIS A 63 2.07 -7.68 -10.54
N LEU A 64 1.95 -8.77 -11.30
CA LEU A 64 3.11 -9.50 -11.81
C LEU A 64 3.83 -8.78 -12.94
N ALA A 65 3.13 -8.01 -13.77
CA ALA A 65 3.75 -7.19 -14.80
C ALA A 65 4.55 -6.02 -14.21
N MET A 66 4.06 -5.44 -13.11
CA MET A 66 4.74 -4.35 -12.39
C MET A 66 5.83 -4.83 -11.43
N ARG A 67 6.10 -6.14 -11.37
CA ARG A 67 7.09 -6.68 -10.43
C ARG A 67 8.48 -6.17 -10.79
N ARG A 68 9.31 -5.98 -9.77
CA ARG A 68 10.73 -5.69 -9.95
C ARG A 68 11.55 -6.86 -9.45
N GLU A 69 12.51 -7.30 -10.26
CA GLU A 69 13.39 -8.41 -9.90
C GLU A 69 14.41 -7.97 -8.86
N LEU A 70 14.51 -8.72 -7.77
CA LEU A 70 15.54 -8.54 -6.76
C LEU A 70 16.80 -9.30 -7.17
N LYS A 71 17.76 -8.59 -7.75
CA LYS A 71 18.98 -9.18 -8.33
C LYS A 71 20.01 -9.63 -7.29
N ASN A 72 19.92 -9.13 -6.05
CA ASN A 72 20.88 -9.41 -4.99
C ASN A 72 20.27 -10.36 -3.94
N TYR A 73 20.88 -11.54 -3.79
CA TYR A 73 20.44 -12.56 -2.85
C TYR A 73 20.66 -12.17 -1.38
N GLU A 74 21.74 -11.45 -1.06
CA GLU A 74 22.01 -10.95 0.29
C GLU A 74 20.91 -9.96 0.74
N LYS A 75 20.46 -9.09 -0.17
CA LYS A 75 19.29 -8.23 0.08
C LYS A 75 18.02 -9.05 0.32
N PHE A 76 17.84 -10.16 -0.41
CA PHE A 76 16.70 -11.03 -0.20
C PHE A 76 16.72 -11.64 1.21
N ILE A 77 17.83 -12.27 1.62
CA ILE A 77 17.93 -12.91 2.95
C ILE A 77 17.88 -11.88 4.09
N SER A 78 18.36 -10.65 3.88
CA SER A 78 18.25 -9.58 4.86
C SER A 78 16.81 -9.08 5.04
N PHE A 79 16.06 -8.90 3.94
CA PHE A 79 14.63 -8.54 4.02
C PHE A 79 13.77 -9.63 4.67
N ARG A 80 14.21 -10.89 4.57
CA ARG A 80 13.58 -12.04 5.21
C ARG A 80 14.01 -12.24 6.67
N ASN A 81 14.89 -11.39 7.19
CA ASN A 81 15.46 -11.49 8.53
C ASN A 81 16.15 -12.85 8.79
N VAL A 82 16.73 -13.45 7.75
CA VAL A 82 17.51 -14.70 7.84
C VAL A 82 18.96 -14.38 8.19
N LEU A 83 19.50 -13.31 7.59
CA LEU A 83 20.81 -12.77 7.93
C LEU A 83 20.60 -11.62 8.94
N PRO A 84 21.22 -11.67 10.13
CA PRO A 84 21.19 -10.54 11.05
C PRO A 84 21.92 -9.35 10.42
N VAL A 85 21.25 -8.20 10.42
CA VAL A 85 21.79 -6.93 9.90
C VAL A 85 22.06 -6.01 11.09
N GLU A 86 23.27 -5.47 11.15
CA GLU A 86 23.61 -4.42 12.10
C GLU A 86 22.84 -3.14 11.74
N LYS A 87 21.94 -2.71 12.63
CA LYS A 87 21.00 -1.61 12.36
C LYS A 87 21.53 -0.25 12.84
N GLY A 88 22.53 -0.28 13.74
CA GLY A 88 23.02 0.90 14.44
C GLY A 88 21.94 1.59 15.30
N ILE A 89 22.35 2.64 16.02
CA ILE A 89 21.53 3.34 17.03
C ILE A 89 20.17 3.81 16.45
N ARG A 90 20.13 4.24 15.19
CA ARG A 90 18.89 4.73 14.54
C ARG A 90 17.90 3.63 14.17
N GLY A 91 18.36 2.40 14.00
CA GLY A 91 17.48 1.25 13.74
C GLY A 91 17.14 0.43 14.98
N GLU A 92 17.85 0.64 16.09
CA GLU A 92 17.54 0.06 17.40
C GLU A 92 16.37 0.77 18.09
N ILE A 93 16.27 2.09 17.92
CA ILE A 93 15.20 2.88 18.53
C ILE A 93 13.94 2.74 17.67
N MET A 94 13.09 1.78 18.00
CA MET A 94 11.77 1.68 17.41
C MET A 94 10.69 1.90 18.47
N GLY A 95 9.86 2.92 18.25
CA GLY A 95 8.76 3.24 19.15
C GLY A 95 7.71 2.13 19.20
N ALA A 96 7.21 1.86 20.38
CA ALA A 96 6.17 0.86 20.57
C ALA A 96 4.88 1.26 19.82
N THR A 97 4.22 0.29 19.20
CA THR A 97 2.98 0.54 18.46
C THR A 97 1.89 1.06 19.39
N ALA A 98 1.34 2.24 19.07
CA ALA A 98 0.20 2.83 19.77
C ALA A 98 -1.10 2.15 19.31
N ILE A 99 -1.39 0.96 19.82
CA ILE A 99 -2.52 0.12 19.38
C ILE A 99 -3.87 0.84 19.49
N SER A 100 -4.10 1.58 20.57
CA SER A 100 -5.36 2.34 20.74
C SER A 100 -5.54 3.43 19.68
N GLU A 101 -4.45 4.09 19.27
CA GLU A 101 -4.49 5.09 18.21
C GLU A 101 -4.69 4.45 16.85
N LEU A 102 -4.00 3.34 16.58
CA LEU A 102 -4.21 2.54 15.38
C LEU A 102 -5.68 2.11 15.24
N TRP A 103 -6.34 1.71 16.33
CA TRP A 103 -7.76 1.34 16.31
C TRP A 103 -8.68 2.51 15.96
N ARG A 104 -8.49 3.66 16.59
CA ARG A 104 -9.30 4.89 16.36
C ARG A 104 -9.11 5.42 14.95
N SER A 105 -7.86 5.48 14.49
CA SER A 105 -7.44 6.05 13.22
C SER A 105 -7.25 5.00 12.12
N ARG A 106 -7.76 3.77 12.30
CA ARG A 106 -7.56 2.65 11.36
C ARG A 106 -7.97 2.97 9.94
N ARG A 107 -9.01 3.78 9.74
CA ARG A 107 -9.48 4.17 8.42
C ARG A 107 -8.50 5.13 7.73
N GLN A 108 -7.90 6.04 8.49
CA GLN A 108 -6.85 6.92 7.99
C GLN A 108 -5.57 6.15 7.67
N ILE A 109 -5.17 5.22 8.55
CA ILE A 109 -3.90 4.50 8.45
C ILE A 109 -3.98 3.38 7.40
N LEU A 110 -5.00 2.51 7.49
CA LEU A 110 -5.10 1.30 6.67
C LEU A 110 -5.78 1.55 5.32
N ALA A 111 -6.75 2.46 5.25
CA ALA A 111 -7.48 2.75 4.00
C ALA A 111 -7.01 4.03 3.28
N LEU A 112 -6.02 4.74 3.83
CA LEU A 112 -5.57 6.06 3.37
C LEU A 112 -6.72 7.04 3.21
N CYS A 113 -7.62 7.07 4.19
CA CYS A 113 -8.81 7.90 4.15
C CYS A 113 -8.58 9.19 4.94
N GLY A 114 -8.57 10.33 4.25
CA GLY A 114 -8.59 11.64 4.89
C GLY A 114 -10.01 12.21 4.92
N SER A 115 -10.10 13.53 4.86
CA SER A 115 -11.37 14.25 4.80
C SER A 115 -11.46 15.20 3.61
N ARG A 116 -12.67 15.45 3.13
CA ARG A 116 -12.99 16.51 2.18
C ARG A 116 -14.00 17.45 2.80
N CYS A 117 -13.74 18.76 2.67
CA CYS A 117 -14.67 19.77 3.14
C CYS A 117 -15.93 19.78 2.27
N LYS A 118 -17.11 19.68 2.88
CA LYS A 118 -18.40 19.72 2.16
C LYS A 118 -18.73 21.12 1.64
N ALA A 119 -18.22 22.17 2.29
CA ALA A 119 -18.51 23.55 1.91
C ALA A 119 -17.67 24.04 0.72
N CYS A 120 -16.37 23.76 0.70
CA CYS A 120 -15.45 24.25 -0.34
C CYS A 120 -14.79 23.15 -1.18
N GLY A 121 -15.06 21.87 -0.88
CA GLY A 121 -14.53 20.74 -1.65
C GLY A 121 -13.06 20.40 -1.42
N THR A 122 -12.34 21.12 -0.56
CA THR A 122 -10.88 20.92 -0.33
C THR A 122 -10.59 19.56 0.33
N PRO A 123 -9.86 18.64 -0.35
CA PRO A 123 -9.41 17.39 0.24
C PRO A 123 -8.16 17.58 1.10
N GLN A 124 -8.08 16.82 2.19
CA GLN A 124 -7.10 17.01 3.25
C GLN A 124 -6.69 15.65 3.82
N PHE A 125 -5.38 15.45 3.96
CA PHE A 125 -4.81 14.31 4.66
C PHE A 125 -3.67 14.80 5.57
N PRO A 126 -3.61 14.39 6.84
CA PRO A 126 -4.52 13.51 7.58
C PRO A 126 -5.95 14.07 7.72
N SER A 127 -6.90 13.26 8.18
CA SER A 127 -8.29 13.70 8.40
C SER A 127 -8.34 14.79 9.46
N GLN A 128 -8.96 15.92 9.12
CA GLN A 128 -9.13 17.08 10.00
C GLN A 128 -10.62 17.38 10.20
N LYS A 129 -10.97 17.91 11.38
CA LYS A 129 -12.30 18.45 11.68
C LYS A 129 -12.51 19.88 11.17
N ILE A 130 -11.44 20.65 11.06
CA ILE A 130 -11.44 22.04 10.60
C ILE A 130 -10.85 22.09 9.21
N CYS A 131 -11.47 22.84 8.29
CA CYS A 131 -10.94 22.98 6.94
C CYS A 131 -9.63 23.77 6.95
N VAL A 132 -8.57 23.20 6.37
CA VAL A 132 -7.27 23.86 6.19
C VAL A 132 -7.31 24.98 5.15
N ASN A 133 -8.35 25.08 4.33
CA ASN A 133 -8.49 26.19 3.40
C ASN A 133 -8.70 27.49 4.20
N PRO A 134 -7.79 28.48 4.09
CA PRO A 134 -7.83 29.71 4.89
C PRO A 134 -9.09 30.55 4.66
N ASP A 135 -9.71 30.42 3.49
CA ASP A 135 -10.93 31.15 3.11
C ASP A 135 -12.21 30.45 3.60
N CYS A 136 -12.14 29.17 3.99
CA CYS A 136 -13.30 28.40 4.42
C CYS A 136 -13.35 28.21 5.93
N LYS A 137 -12.32 27.57 6.52
CA LYS A 137 -12.19 27.29 7.96
C LYS A 137 -13.42 26.66 8.65
N THR A 138 -14.36 26.09 7.89
CA THR A 138 -15.55 25.46 8.46
C THR A 138 -15.15 24.28 9.35
N MET A 139 -15.89 24.09 10.44
CA MET A 139 -15.69 23.02 11.42
C MET A 139 -16.78 21.95 11.24
N ASP A 140 -16.42 20.69 11.41
CA ASP A 140 -17.31 19.52 11.42
C ASP A 140 -18.16 19.32 10.14
N GLN A 141 -17.87 20.04 9.05
CA GLN A 141 -18.49 19.85 7.74
C GLN A 141 -17.57 19.06 6.80
N MET A 142 -17.21 17.86 7.25
CA MET A 142 -16.28 16.98 6.56
C MET A 142 -16.96 15.69 6.12
N GLU A 143 -16.50 15.14 5.01
CA GLU A 143 -16.82 13.77 4.58
C GLU A 143 -15.55 12.97 4.35
N ASP A 144 -15.69 11.65 4.44
CA ASP A 144 -14.58 10.74 4.17
C ASP A 144 -14.11 10.85 2.73
N TYR A 145 -12.80 10.95 2.55
CA TYR A 145 -12.19 11.04 1.24
C TYR A 145 -11.05 10.02 1.11
N PRO A 146 -11.25 8.91 0.37
CA PRO A 146 -10.21 7.92 0.15
C PRO A 146 -9.14 8.48 -0.81
N PHE A 147 -7.87 8.40 -0.40
CA PHE A 147 -6.73 8.73 -1.26
C PHE A 147 -6.05 7.49 -1.83
N SER A 148 -6.44 6.29 -1.36
CA SER A 148 -5.79 5.01 -1.70
C SER A 148 -5.88 4.64 -3.18
N ASP A 149 -6.91 5.07 -3.88
CA ASP A 149 -7.14 4.83 -5.32
C ASP A 149 -6.70 6.01 -6.20
N LYS A 150 -6.16 7.09 -5.61
CA LYS A 150 -5.75 8.28 -6.33
C LYS A 150 -4.30 8.19 -6.77
N ARG A 151 -4.08 8.67 -7.99
CA ARG A 151 -2.74 8.99 -8.47
C ARG A 151 -2.30 10.34 -7.94
N GLY A 152 -1.01 10.54 -7.90
CA GLY A 152 -0.42 11.82 -7.54
C GLY A 152 0.86 12.08 -8.31
N THR A 153 1.46 13.22 -8.00
CA THR A 153 2.71 13.69 -8.57
C THR A 153 3.69 13.92 -7.43
N LEU A 154 4.94 13.50 -7.61
CA LEU A 154 5.98 13.72 -6.60
C LEU A 154 6.42 15.17 -6.62
N PHE A 155 6.03 15.94 -5.60
CA PHE A 155 6.34 17.37 -5.51
C PHE A 155 7.81 17.62 -5.15
N THR A 156 8.34 16.86 -4.18
CA THR A 156 9.74 16.94 -3.75
C THR A 156 10.12 15.66 -3.02
N TYR A 157 11.39 15.31 -3.03
CA TYR A 157 11.91 14.10 -2.38
C TYR A 157 13.33 14.29 -1.88
N THR A 158 13.75 13.38 -1.02
CA THR A 158 15.14 13.23 -0.58
C THR A 158 15.51 11.76 -0.53
N ALA A 159 16.80 11.48 -0.67
CA ALA A 159 17.41 10.17 -0.46
C ALA A 159 18.32 10.26 0.76
N ASP A 160 17.83 9.75 1.89
CA ASP A 160 18.48 9.86 3.18
C ASP A 160 19.33 8.61 3.46
N LEU A 161 20.65 8.81 3.55
CA LEU A 161 21.62 7.76 3.89
C LEU A 161 21.84 7.60 5.40
N LEU A 162 21.32 8.52 6.21
CA LEU A 162 21.48 8.52 7.65
C LEU A 162 20.30 7.84 8.35
N ALA A 163 19.08 8.00 7.84
CA ALA A 163 17.92 7.29 8.33
C ALA A 163 18.05 5.78 8.10
N PHE A 164 17.69 5.00 9.12
CA PHE A 164 17.70 3.54 9.01
C PHE A 164 16.65 3.07 7.99
N SER A 165 17.09 2.30 7.00
CA SER A 165 16.26 1.56 6.07
C SER A 165 16.95 0.24 5.77
N LEU A 166 16.19 -0.85 5.72
CA LEU A 166 16.72 -2.15 5.27
C LEU A 166 17.18 -2.10 3.81
N ASN A 167 16.61 -1.19 3.01
CA ASN A 167 17.04 -0.93 1.64
C ASN A 167 17.50 0.52 1.55
N PRO A 168 18.75 0.84 1.93
CA PRO A 168 19.27 2.20 1.85
C PRO A 168 19.48 2.63 0.38
N PRO A 169 19.36 3.93 0.07
CA PRO A 169 18.93 5.02 0.96
C PRO A 169 17.43 4.97 1.30
N ALA A 170 17.03 5.58 2.42
CA ALA A 170 15.63 5.82 2.71
C ALA A 170 15.12 6.96 1.81
N ILE A 171 14.27 6.62 0.82
CA ILE A 171 13.72 7.61 -0.10
C ILE A 171 12.32 7.99 0.38
N TYR A 172 12.09 9.28 0.59
CA TYR A 172 10.78 9.80 0.99
C TYR A 172 10.54 11.21 0.44
N GLY A 173 9.28 11.59 0.31
CA GLY A 173 8.91 12.84 -0.34
C GLY A 173 7.45 13.22 -0.14
N PHE A 174 7.09 14.41 -0.63
CA PHE A 174 5.72 14.89 -0.63
C PHE A 174 5.03 14.54 -1.94
N VAL A 175 3.83 13.96 -1.84
CA VAL A 175 3.00 13.61 -2.99
C VAL A 175 1.80 14.55 -3.04
N ASP A 176 1.61 15.19 -4.20
CA ASP A 176 0.41 15.94 -4.56
C ASP A 176 -0.60 15.01 -5.22
N PHE A 177 -1.77 14.84 -4.60
CA PHE A 177 -2.80 13.98 -5.15
C PHE A 177 -3.62 14.67 -6.23
N ASN A 178 -4.02 13.89 -7.24
CA ASN A 178 -4.98 14.34 -8.24
C ASN A 178 -6.33 14.63 -7.55
N GLY A 179 -6.81 15.86 -7.69
CA GLY A 179 -8.00 16.36 -6.99
C GLY A 179 -7.69 17.13 -5.71
N GLY A 180 -6.42 17.25 -5.31
CA GLY A 180 -5.97 18.05 -4.17
C GLY A 180 -5.59 17.20 -2.94
N GLY A 181 -4.88 17.85 -2.02
CA GLY A 181 -4.27 17.21 -0.85
C GLY A 181 -2.79 16.87 -1.10
N ARG A 182 -1.97 17.04 -0.05
CA ARG A 182 -0.54 16.78 -0.06
C ARG A 182 -0.14 16.07 1.21
N TYR A 183 0.66 15.02 1.10
CA TYR A 183 1.23 14.36 2.29
C TYR A 183 2.58 13.73 2.01
N TRP A 184 3.33 13.48 3.08
CA TRP A 184 4.65 12.86 3.05
C TRP A 184 4.55 11.33 3.06
N PHE A 185 5.27 10.67 2.14
CA PHE A 185 5.32 9.22 2.02
C PHE A 185 6.74 8.72 1.72
N ASP A 186 7.03 7.51 2.18
CA ASP A 186 8.17 6.74 1.66
C ASP A 186 7.93 6.42 0.18
N ILE A 187 8.97 6.48 -0.63
CA ILE A 187 8.98 6.09 -2.03
C ILE A 187 9.64 4.72 -2.14
N THR A 188 9.00 3.80 -2.85
CA THR A 188 9.48 2.43 -3.03
C THR A 188 9.44 2.01 -4.49
N ASP A 189 10.03 0.84 -4.78
CA ASP A 189 10.12 0.25 -6.12
C ASP A 189 10.92 1.09 -7.15
N ALA A 190 11.59 2.16 -6.71
CA ALA A 190 12.50 2.98 -7.49
C ALA A 190 13.90 3.01 -6.86
N ASP A 191 14.94 3.09 -7.69
CA ASP A 191 16.28 3.45 -7.21
C ASP A 191 16.38 4.98 -7.14
N GLN A 192 17.36 5.48 -6.38
CA GLN A 192 17.55 6.92 -6.17
C GLN A 192 17.67 7.69 -7.50
N GLU A 193 18.35 7.12 -8.48
CA GLU A 193 18.60 7.71 -9.80
C GLU A 193 17.34 7.77 -10.67
N ALA A 194 16.36 6.91 -10.40
CA ALA A 194 15.10 6.85 -11.14
C ALA A 194 14.02 7.79 -10.59
N VAL A 195 14.16 8.23 -9.33
CA VAL A 195 13.22 9.16 -8.70
C VAL A 195 13.51 10.58 -9.16
N LYS A 196 12.47 11.31 -9.56
CA LYS A 196 12.56 12.71 -10.01
C LYS A 196 11.33 13.50 -9.59
N VAL A 197 11.51 14.80 -9.39
CA VAL A 197 10.38 15.73 -9.21
C VAL A 197 9.45 15.63 -10.41
N ASP A 198 8.15 15.81 -10.17
CA ASP A 198 7.06 15.71 -11.14
C ASP A 198 6.81 14.29 -11.69
N MET A 199 7.44 13.25 -11.14
CA MET A 199 7.14 11.89 -11.56
C MET A 199 5.73 11.46 -11.12
N PRO A 200 4.97 10.75 -11.99
CA PRO A 200 3.69 10.21 -11.61
C PRO A 200 3.87 9.05 -10.63
N VAL A 201 3.10 9.08 -9.54
CA VAL A 201 3.11 8.06 -8.50
C VAL A 201 1.70 7.56 -8.19
N GLU A 202 1.64 6.35 -7.67
CA GLU A 202 0.43 5.76 -7.11
C GLU A 202 0.72 5.16 -5.73
N MET A 203 -0.35 4.92 -4.96
CA MET A 203 -0.21 4.40 -3.60
C MET A 203 -0.13 2.86 -3.61
N SER A 204 0.75 2.34 -2.76
CA SER A 204 0.92 0.90 -2.52
C SER A 204 0.89 0.63 -1.02
N PHE A 205 0.03 -0.30 -0.59
CA PHE A 205 -0.06 -0.70 0.81
C PHE A 205 1.09 -1.65 1.16
N ARG A 206 1.90 -1.29 2.17
CA ARG A 206 3.15 -1.99 2.49
C ARG A 206 3.29 -2.20 3.99
N LYS A 207 4.08 -3.22 4.36
CA LYS A 207 4.61 -3.36 5.71
C LYS A 207 5.60 -2.21 5.94
N LYS A 208 5.30 -1.33 6.90
CA LYS A 208 6.14 -0.18 7.26
C LYS A 208 7.20 -0.58 8.28
N TYR A 209 6.82 -1.35 9.29
CA TYR A 209 7.72 -1.80 10.36
C TYR A 209 7.20 -3.07 11.04
N VAL A 210 8.00 -3.67 11.92
CA VAL A 210 7.62 -4.82 12.76
C VAL A 210 8.00 -4.55 14.20
N ASP A 211 7.01 -4.38 15.07
CA ASP A 211 7.15 -4.32 16.52
C ASP A 211 7.39 -5.72 17.06
N GLU A 212 8.67 -6.11 17.15
CA GLU A 212 9.08 -7.45 17.55
C GLU A 212 8.71 -7.74 19.01
N GLU A 213 8.83 -6.75 19.91
CA GLU A 213 8.49 -6.90 21.33
C GLU A 213 7.01 -7.26 21.55
N LYS A 214 6.11 -6.63 20.78
CA LYS A 214 4.67 -6.89 20.86
C LYS A 214 4.14 -7.84 19.81
N GLY A 215 4.98 -8.31 18.89
CA GLY A 215 4.58 -9.14 17.75
C GLY A 215 3.62 -8.45 16.78
N VAL A 216 3.69 -7.12 16.62
CA VAL A 216 2.77 -6.35 15.76
C VAL A 216 3.42 -5.95 14.45
N HIS A 217 2.76 -6.26 13.32
CA HIS A 217 3.17 -5.78 12.01
C HIS A 217 2.46 -4.46 11.66
N GLY A 218 3.24 -3.38 11.58
CA GLY A 218 2.74 -2.07 11.18
C GLY A 218 2.65 -1.96 9.67
N TYR A 219 1.47 -1.65 9.14
CA TYR A 219 1.26 -1.41 7.71
C TYR A 219 0.88 0.04 7.45
N PHE A 220 1.38 0.58 6.34
CA PHE A 220 1.01 1.91 5.87
C PHE A 220 1.22 2.02 4.36
N TRP A 221 0.71 3.09 3.78
CA TRP A 221 0.84 3.37 2.35
C TRP A 221 2.20 3.98 2.04
N LYS A 222 2.77 3.58 0.91
CA LYS A 222 3.99 4.14 0.31
C LYS A 222 3.68 4.56 -1.12
N ALA A 223 4.42 5.53 -1.63
CA ALA A 223 4.35 5.92 -3.03
C ALA A 223 5.21 4.98 -3.89
N VAL A 224 4.70 4.60 -5.06
CA VAL A 224 5.44 3.86 -6.08
C VAL A 224 5.31 4.59 -7.42
N PRO A 225 6.35 4.61 -8.27
CA PRO A 225 6.23 5.12 -9.62
C PRO A 225 5.13 4.40 -10.39
N VAL A 226 4.39 5.14 -11.22
CA VAL A 226 3.52 4.51 -12.21
C VAL A 226 4.40 4.01 -13.34
N LEU A 227 4.41 2.69 -13.56
CA LEU A 227 5.05 2.09 -14.73
C LEU A 227 4.15 2.36 -15.96
N GLU A 228 4.74 2.91 -17.02
CA GLU A 228 4.10 3.07 -18.33
C GLU A 228 3.89 1.71 -19.03
#